data_AF-A0A7C6Y0K7-F1
#
_entry.id   AF-A0A7C6Y0K7-F1
#
_cell.length_a   1.000
_cell.length_b   1.000
_cell.length_c   1.000
_cell.angle_alpha   90.00
_cell.angle_beta   90.00
_cell.angle_gamma   90.00
#
_symmetry.space_group_name_H-M   'P 1'
#
loop_
_entity.id
_entity.type
_entity.pdbx_description
1 polymer ?
#
loop_
_entity_poly.entity_id
_entity_poly.type
_entity_poly.pdbx_seq_one_letter_code
_entity_poly.pdbx_strand_id
1 'polypeptide(L)'
;VRDLSGQRLIFRLGNQLLTLLTNLLYGLRLRDMETCYKVMTIDIARSLQIECNRFDLEPEITAKIARQDHTIYQVPISYEPREEKKLSPWKDGLPALAALLRYRRWTPPEADR
;
A
#
# COMPACT_ATOMS: atom_id res chain seq x y z
N VAL A 1 -8.66 5.66 7.60
CA VAL A 1 -9.32 4.42 7.15
C VAL A 1 -10.62 4.81 6.49
N ARG A 2 -10.83 4.35 5.27
CA ARG A 2 -12.05 4.59 4.50
C ARG A 2 -13.15 3.61 4.91
N ASP A 3 -14.39 3.98 4.70
CA ASP A 3 -15.45 2.99 4.64
C ASP A 3 -15.44 2.28 3.27
N LEU A 4 -15.43 0.94 3.30
CA LEU A 4 -15.43 0.08 2.12
C LEU A 4 -16.79 -0.59 1.89
N SER A 5 -17.79 -0.31 2.73
CA SER A 5 -19.12 -0.94 2.70
C SER A 5 -19.81 -0.83 1.35
N GLY A 6 -19.67 0.32 0.67
CA GLY A 6 -20.27 0.59 -0.64
C GLY A 6 -19.51 0.03 -1.85
N GLN A 7 -18.38 -0.65 -1.67
CA GLN A 7 -17.62 -1.22 -2.80
C GLN A 7 -18.15 -2.60 -3.22
N ARG A 8 -18.04 -2.93 -4.52
CA ARG A 8 -18.31 -4.31 -4.98
C ARG A 8 -17.44 -5.30 -4.21
N LEU A 9 -18.06 -6.42 -3.81
CA LEU A 9 -17.49 -7.41 -2.91
C LEU A 9 -16.08 -7.88 -3.32
N ILE A 10 -15.84 -8.10 -4.62
CA ILE A 10 -14.54 -8.55 -5.13
C ILE A 10 -13.39 -7.57 -4.83
N PHE A 11 -13.63 -6.26 -4.96
CA PHE A 11 -12.62 -5.25 -4.66
C PHE A 11 -12.38 -5.13 -3.15
N ARG A 12 -13.46 -5.24 -2.36
CA ARG A 12 -13.37 -5.22 -0.90
C ARG A 12 -12.55 -6.40 -0.38
N LEU A 13 -12.83 -7.61 -0.87
CA LEU A 13 -12.07 -8.81 -0.51
C LEU A 13 -10.61 -8.73 -0.98
N GLY A 14 -10.35 -8.21 -2.19
CA GLY A 14 -9.01 -7.99 -2.69
C GLY A 14 -8.19 -7.04 -1.81
N ASN A 15 -8.77 -5.90 -1.40
CA ASN A 15 -8.11 -4.97 -0.48
C ASN A 15 -7.87 -5.60 0.90
N GLN A 16 -8.85 -6.33 1.44
CA GLN A 16 -8.69 -7.03 2.72
C GLN A 16 -7.58 -8.08 2.66
N LEU A 17 -7.48 -8.82 1.55
CA LEU A 17 -6.41 -9.79 1.33
C LEU A 17 -5.04 -9.10 1.27
N LEU A 18 -4.89 -8.04 0.48
CA LEU A 18 -3.63 -7.29 0.39
C LEU A 18 -3.23 -6.67 1.73
N THR A 19 -4.21 -6.12 2.47
CA THR A 19 -3.99 -5.58 3.81
C THR A 19 -3.55 -6.66 4.79
N LEU A 20 -4.21 -7.83 4.78
CA LEU A 20 -3.83 -8.98 5.60
C LEU A 20 -2.41 -9.44 5.32
N LEU A 21 -2.07 -9.62 4.04
CA LEU A 21 -0.73 -10.04 3.63
C LEU A 21 0.34 -9.02 4.00
N THR A 22 0.05 -7.73 3.86
CA THR A 22 0.95 -6.67 4.29
C THR A 22 1.21 -6.74 5.80
N ASN A 23 0.15 -6.88 6.60
CA ASN A 23 0.28 -7.03 8.05
C ASN A 23 1.12 -8.25 8.43
N LEU A 24 0.90 -9.39 7.77
CA LEU A 24 1.63 -10.62 8.02
C LEU A 24 3.12 -10.50 7.64
N LEU A 25 3.40 -9.98 6.44
CA LEU A 25 4.76 -9.91 5.90
C LEU A 25 5.63 -8.87 6.62
N TYR A 26 5.05 -7.74 7.01
CA TYR A 26 5.77 -6.58 7.55
C TYR A 26 5.50 -6.32 9.03
N GLY A 27 4.72 -7.16 9.71
CA GLY A 27 4.42 -7.01 11.14
C GLY A 27 3.56 -5.78 11.48
N LEU A 28 2.78 -5.27 10.52
CA LEU A 28 1.94 -4.09 10.68
C LEU A 28 0.53 -4.44 11.18
N ARG A 29 -0.25 -3.42 11.52
CA ARG A 29 -1.66 -3.53 11.93
C ARG A 29 -2.56 -2.53 11.20
N LEU A 30 -2.48 -2.53 9.87
CA LEU A 30 -3.27 -1.69 8.99
C LEU A 30 -4.70 -2.24 8.82
N ARG A 31 -5.68 -1.34 8.68
CA ARG A 31 -7.10 -1.65 8.41
C ARG A 31 -7.47 -1.44 6.93
N ASP A 32 -6.77 -0.54 6.26
CA ASP A 32 -6.89 -0.26 4.84
C ASP A 32 -5.48 0.08 4.36
N MET A 33 -4.85 -0.81 3.60
CA MET A 33 -3.50 -0.57 3.06
C MET A 33 -3.57 0.19 1.72
N GLU A 34 -4.50 -0.23 0.84
CA GLU A 34 -4.77 0.36 -0.49
C GLU A 34 -5.66 1.61 -0.39
N THR A 35 -5.35 2.50 0.54
CA THR A 35 -6.14 3.71 0.83
C THR A 35 -6.15 4.71 -0.33
N CYS A 36 -5.12 4.68 -1.18
CA CYS A 36 -4.84 5.69 -2.20
C CYS A 36 -4.55 7.10 -1.63
N TYR A 37 -4.35 7.21 -0.31
CA TYR A 37 -3.99 8.45 0.38
C TYR A 37 -2.90 8.16 1.40
N LYS A 38 -1.68 8.58 1.09
CA LYS A 38 -0.53 8.51 2.00
C LYS A 38 0.12 9.88 2.08
N VAL A 39 0.37 10.34 3.30
CA VAL A 39 1.05 11.61 3.58
C VAL A 39 2.31 11.28 4.36
N MET A 40 3.43 11.87 3.94
CA MET A 40 4.74 11.70 4.54
C MET A 40 5.58 12.96 4.32
N THR A 41 6.67 13.11 5.05
CA THR A 41 7.62 14.20 4.84
C THR A 41 8.35 14.00 3.51
N ILE A 42 8.92 15.09 2.97
CA ILE A 42 9.70 15.03 1.74
C ILE A 42 10.93 14.12 1.88
N ASP A 43 11.54 14.09 3.06
CA ASP A 43 12.73 13.28 3.33
C ASP A 43 12.40 11.79 3.28
N ILE A 44 11.26 11.38 3.87
CA ILE A 44 10.75 10.02 3.73
C ILE A 44 10.44 9.72 2.27
N ALA A 45 9.68 10.58 1.59
CA ALA A 45 9.31 10.33 0.18
C ALA A 45 10.53 10.12 -0.73
N ARG A 46 11.60 10.90 -0.52
CA ARG A 46 12.86 10.78 -1.29
C ARG A 46 13.64 9.51 -0.96
N SER A 47 13.64 9.09 0.31
CA SER A 47 14.40 7.90 0.74
C SER A 47 13.82 6.58 0.21
N LEU A 48 12.54 6.56 -0.19
CA LEU A 48 11.89 5.36 -0.73
C LEU A 48 12.44 4.93 -2.10
N GLN A 49 13.03 5.85 -2.89
CA GLN A 49 13.51 5.55 -4.25
C GLN A 49 12.49 4.73 -5.06
N ILE A 50 11.29 5.28 -5.25
CA ILE A 50 10.15 4.59 -5.87
C ILE A 50 10.47 4.15 -7.30
N GLU A 51 10.14 2.90 -7.62
CA GLU A 51 10.37 2.26 -8.92
C GLU A 51 9.07 1.94 -9.66
N CYS A 52 7.99 1.63 -8.95
CA CYS A 52 6.70 1.26 -9.51
C CYS A 52 5.95 2.48 -10.07
N ASN A 53 5.17 2.26 -11.12
CA ASN A 53 4.38 3.30 -11.79
C ASN A 53 2.92 2.89 -12.07
N ARG A 54 2.44 1.83 -11.42
CA ARG A 54 1.07 1.32 -11.55
C ARG A 54 0.47 1.07 -10.16
N PHE A 55 -0.46 0.12 -10.06
CA PHE A 55 -1.17 -0.23 -8.84
C PHE A 55 -0.24 -0.81 -7.75
N ASP A 56 0.91 -1.34 -8.16
CA ASP A 56 1.99 -1.83 -7.30
C ASP A 56 2.73 -0.72 -6.50
N LEU A 57 2.48 0.55 -6.82
CA LEU A 57 3.03 1.71 -6.11
C LEU A 57 2.62 1.76 -4.62
N GLU A 58 1.34 1.54 -4.30
CA GLU A 58 0.83 1.55 -2.92
C GLU A 58 1.50 0.46 -2.05
N PRO A 59 1.60 -0.79 -2.54
CA PRO A 59 2.43 -1.84 -1.94
C PRO A 59 3.90 -1.47 -1.75
N GLU A 60 4.56 -0.91 -2.77
CA GLU A 60 5.97 -0.52 -2.70
C GLU A 60 6.20 0.52 -1.59
N ILE A 61 5.40 1.59 -1.59
CA ILE A 61 5.51 2.64 -0.58
C ILE A 61 5.35 2.05 0.82
N THR A 62 4.29 1.26 1.04
CA THR A 62 3.99 0.68 2.35
C THR A 62 5.10 -0.28 2.80
N ALA A 63 5.59 -1.12 1.89
CA ALA A 63 6.67 -2.05 2.14
C ALA A 63 7.96 -1.31 2.53
N LYS A 64 8.38 -0.31 1.75
CA LYS A 64 9.63 0.42 1.99
C LYS A 64 9.58 1.25 3.27
N ILE A 65 8.45 1.91 3.57
CA ILE A 65 8.23 2.60 4.86
C ILE A 65 8.38 1.61 6.03
N ALA A 66 7.75 0.43 5.93
CA ALA A 66 7.84 -0.59 6.97
C ALA A 66 9.26 -1.15 7.12
N ARG A 67 10.02 -1.27 6.02
CA ARG A 67 11.41 -1.73 6.02
C ARG A 67 12.40 -0.69 6.54
N GLN A 68 11.99 0.57 6.61
CA GLN A 68 12.73 1.68 7.25
C GLN A 68 12.34 1.87 8.73
N ASP A 69 11.55 0.95 9.31
CA ASP A 69 11.06 1.01 10.69
C ASP A 69 10.27 2.29 11.03
N HIS A 70 9.67 2.93 10.03
CA HIS A 70 8.76 4.05 10.23
C HIS A 70 7.39 3.58 10.74
N THR A 71 6.81 4.33 11.68
CA THR A 71 5.46 4.06 12.20
C THR A 71 4.39 4.64 11.28
N ILE A 72 3.40 3.83 10.91
CA ILE A 72 2.27 4.26 10.08
C ILE A 72 1.04 4.55 10.95
N TYR A 73 0.56 5.79 10.90
CA TYR A 73 -0.68 6.20 11.55
C TYR A 73 -1.85 6.22 10.57
N GLN A 74 -3.01 5.76 11.03
CA GLN A 74 -4.23 5.68 10.21
C GLN A 74 -5.24 6.74 10.64
N VAL A 75 -5.48 7.73 9.78
CA VAL A 75 -6.48 8.79 10.02
C VAL A 75 -7.75 8.46 9.22
N PRO A 76 -8.96 8.52 9.82
CA PRO A 76 -10.23 8.37 9.10
C PRO A 76 -10.34 9.37 7.94
N ILE A 77 -10.84 8.91 6.79
CA ILE A 77 -11.08 9.79 5.63
C ILE A 77 -12.43 9.44 5.00
N SER A 78 -13.08 10.46 4.44
CA SER A 78 -14.26 10.30 3.60
C SER A 78 -13.81 9.99 2.18
N TYR A 79 -14.37 8.96 1.55
CA TYR A 79 -14.02 8.54 0.20
C TYR A 79 -15.27 8.26 -0.61
N GLU A 80 -15.41 8.97 -1.73
CA GLU A 80 -16.49 8.76 -2.68
C GLU A 80 -15.92 7.99 -3.90
N PRO A 81 -16.31 6.73 -4.10
CA PRO A 81 -15.84 5.95 -5.23
C PRO A 81 -16.44 6.50 -6.53
N ARG A 82 -15.64 6.57 -7.59
CA ARG A 82 -16.14 6.81 -8.95
C ARG A 82 -16.94 5.60 -9.44
N GLU A 83 -18.02 5.85 -10.19
CA GLU A 83 -18.90 4.79 -10.72
C GLU A 83 -18.14 3.84 -11.67
N GLU A 84 -17.28 4.40 -12.52
CA GLU A 84 -16.42 3.63 -13.41
C GLU A 84 -15.06 3.33 -12.78
N LYS A 85 -14.75 2.04 -12.62
CA LYS A 85 -13.44 1.57 -12.20
C LYS A 85 -12.66 1.06 -13.41
N LYS A 86 -11.52 1.70 -13.69
CA LYS A 86 -10.54 1.23 -14.69
C LYS A 86 -9.70 0.04 -14.22
N LEU A 87 -9.83 -0.34 -12.94
CA LEU A 87 -9.03 -1.38 -12.29
C LEU A 87 -9.55 -2.78 -12.62
N SER A 88 -8.65 -3.67 -13.02
CA SER A 88 -8.90 -5.09 -13.23
C SER A 88 -8.26 -5.90 -12.10
N PRO A 89 -9.04 -6.64 -11.28
CA PRO A 89 -8.52 -7.37 -10.12
C PRO A 89 -7.32 -8.27 -10.43
N TRP A 90 -7.32 -8.94 -11.58
CA TRP A 90 -6.24 -9.85 -11.98
C TRP A 90 -5.05 -9.11 -12.59
N LYS A 91 -5.29 -8.12 -13.45
CA LYS A 91 -4.19 -7.39 -14.11
C LYS A 91 -3.44 -6.49 -13.15
N ASP A 92 -4.14 -5.94 -12.14
CA ASP A 92 -3.57 -4.99 -11.20
C ASP A 92 -3.23 -5.65 -9.85
N GLY A 93 -4.02 -6.63 -9.39
CA GLY A 93 -3.81 -7.28 -8.09
C GLY A 93 -2.60 -8.23 -8.04
N LEU A 94 -2.28 -8.92 -9.15
CA LEU A 94 -1.09 -9.78 -9.20
C LEU A 94 0.22 -8.99 -9.09
N PRO A 95 0.41 -7.87 -9.83
CA PRO A 95 1.55 -6.97 -9.60
C PRO A 95 1.65 -6.45 -8.17
N ALA A 96 0.53 -6.08 -7.54
CA ALA A 96 0.54 -5.61 -6.15
C ALA A 96 1.03 -6.68 -5.17
N LEU A 97 0.56 -7.92 -5.32
CA LEU A 97 1.05 -9.05 -4.53
C LEU A 97 2.54 -9.32 -4.78
N ALA A 98 2.97 -9.31 -6.04
CA ALA A 98 4.36 -9.50 -6.41
C ALA A 98 5.26 -8.41 -5.82
N ALA A 99 4.80 -7.15 -5.77
CA ALA A 99 5.50 -6.05 -5.14
C ALA A 99 5.67 -6.26 -3.63
N LEU A 100 4.61 -6.67 -2.91
CA LEU A 100 4.72 -6.98 -1.47
C LEU A 100 5.76 -8.07 -1.19
N LEU A 101 5.87 -9.08 -2.05
CA LEU A 101 6.87 -10.14 -1.91
C LEU A 101 8.27 -9.67 -2.30
N ARG A 102 8.41 -8.93 -3.41
CA ARG A 102 9.67 -8.37 -3.90
C ARG A 102 10.31 -7.46 -2.86
N TYR A 103 9.57 -6.47 -2.36
CA TYR A 103 10.10 -5.46 -1.45
C TYR A 103 10.25 -5.95 0.00
N ARG A 104 9.82 -7.18 0.31
CA ARG A 104 10.03 -7.76 1.64
C ARG A 104 11.52 -7.91 1.98
N ARG A 105 12.35 -8.11 0.97
CA ARG A 105 13.80 -8.23 1.05
C ARG A 105 14.53 -6.93 0.69
N TRP A 106 13.80 -5.86 0.39
CA TRP A 106 14.40 -4.57 0.12
C TRP A 106 15.09 -4.04 1.40
N THR A 107 16.20 -3.37 1.20
CA THR A 107 17.00 -2.71 2.23
C THR A 107 17.11 -1.25 1.86
N PRO A 108 16.94 -0.33 2.82
CA PRO A 108 17.17 1.08 2.55
C PRO A 108 18.62 1.28 2.06
N PRO A 109 18.84 2.18 1.09
CA PRO A 109 20.18 2.66 0.79
C PRO A 109 20.83 3.15 2.08
N GLU A 110 22.13 2.97 2.24
CA GLU A 110 22.86 3.61 3.34
C GLU A 110 22.54 5.11 3.29
N ALA A 111 21.86 5.58 4.34
CA ALA A 111 21.74 7.00 4.55
C ALA A 111 23.17 7.48 4.85
N ASP A 112 23.71 8.38 4.03
CA ASP A 112 24.83 9.21 4.43
C ASP A 112 24.45 9.84 5.78
N ARG A 113 25.01 9.31 6.87
CA ARG A 113 24.82 9.80 8.24
C ARG A 113 25.75 10.96 8.50
#